data_AF-A0A530K663-F1
#
_entry.id   AF-A0A530K663-F1
#
_cell.length_a   1.000
_cell.length_b   1.000
_cell.length_c   1.000
_cell.angle_alpha   90.00
_cell.angle_beta   90.00
_cell.angle_gamma   90.00
#
_symmetry.space_group_name_H-M   'P 1'
#
loop_
_entity.id
_entity.type
_entity.pdbx_description
1 polymer ?
#
loop_
_entity_poly.entity_id
_entity_poly.type
_entity_poly.pdbx_seq_one_letter_code
_entity_poly.pdbx_strand_id
1 'polypeptide(L)'
;MNIVTTTSAVAQTVAPLAVPAPDAIDTAQAIHQAAVSLLPFLEQGKPITTAALRTAMTETLGGTDAQGFWVWKDAYEALEAVQALFLRRFGPAILSRSASPEAALTMMKRVAELVPAHTRRSDESQAMQQLSTPLPLAFVTAHAAAISASDLVLEPSAGIGLLAVHAETARASLVLNELAVTRAHLLGLLFPRVPVSRHDAAHIDEHL
;
A
#
# COMPACT_ATOMS: atom_id res chain seq x y z
N MET A 1 32.81 12.85 56.94
CA MET A 1 32.35 13.66 55.80
C MET A 1 30.92 13.20 55.48
N ASN A 2 29.93 13.98 55.91
CA ASN A 2 28.52 13.61 55.76
C ASN A 2 28.06 14.04 54.37
N ILE A 3 27.65 13.09 53.53
CA ILE A 3 26.99 13.40 52.25
C ILE A 3 25.50 13.14 52.44
N VAL A 4 24.73 14.22 52.49
CA VAL A 4 23.28 14.22 52.45
C VAL A 4 22.87 13.95 51.00
N THR A 5 22.19 12.83 50.75
CA THR A 5 21.61 12.53 49.44
C THR A 5 20.19 13.11 49.38
N THR A 6 20.00 14.16 48.58
CA THR A 6 18.69 14.71 48.26
C THR A 6 18.03 13.85 47.18
N THR A 7 16.93 13.18 47.50
CA THR A 7 16.08 12.47 46.52
C THR A 7 15.29 13.48 45.69
N SER A 8 15.56 13.56 44.39
CA SER A 8 14.76 14.37 43.45
C SER A 8 13.47 13.62 43.12
N ALA A 9 12.32 14.23 43.40
CA ALA A 9 11.01 13.70 43.04
C ALA A 9 10.78 13.94 41.53
N VAL A 10 10.75 12.87 40.76
CA VAL A 10 10.34 12.93 39.35
C VAL A 10 8.82 13.08 39.32
N ALA A 11 8.35 14.27 38.97
CA ALA A 11 6.95 14.52 38.69
C ALA A 11 6.53 13.64 37.50
N GLN A 12 5.66 12.67 37.74
CA GLN A 12 4.98 11.93 36.67
C GLN A 12 3.95 12.86 36.04
N THR A 13 4.34 13.52 34.95
CA THR A 13 3.40 14.18 34.06
C THR A 13 2.58 13.10 33.37
N VAL A 14 1.34 12.93 33.79
CA VAL A 14 0.37 12.08 33.11
C VAL A 14 0.14 12.69 31.72
N ALA A 15 0.60 11.99 30.68
CA ALA A 15 0.31 12.36 29.30
C ALA A 15 -1.22 12.33 29.09
N PRO A 16 -1.79 13.28 28.32
CA PRO A 16 -3.21 13.28 28.03
C PRO A 16 -3.62 11.97 27.35
N LEU A 17 -4.86 11.53 27.61
CA LEU A 17 -5.43 10.27 27.11
C LEU A 17 -5.10 10.08 25.62
N ALA A 18 -4.41 8.97 25.33
CA ALA A 18 -4.18 8.51 23.97
C ALA A 18 -5.53 8.35 23.25
N VAL A 19 -5.66 9.00 22.10
CA VAL A 19 -6.67 8.63 21.10
C VAL A 19 -6.49 7.13 20.83
N PRO A 20 -7.55 6.29 20.82
CA PRO A 20 -7.39 4.89 20.46
C PRO A 20 -6.77 4.85 19.06
N ALA A 21 -5.62 4.19 18.93
CA ALA A 21 -5.09 3.85 17.62
C ALA A 21 -6.21 3.13 16.86
N PRO A 22 -6.54 3.54 15.63
CA PRO A 22 -7.55 2.84 14.86
C PRO A 22 -7.18 1.35 14.77
N ASP A 23 -8.17 0.46 14.86
CA ASP A 23 -7.94 -0.95 14.60
C ASP A 23 -7.36 -1.07 13.18
N ALA A 24 -6.35 -1.91 12.97
CA ALA A 24 -5.71 -2.08 11.68
C ALA A 24 -6.72 -2.47 10.58
N ILE A 25 -7.82 -3.15 10.95
CA ILE A 25 -8.96 -3.42 10.06
C ILE A 25 -9.64 -2.12 9.63
N ASP A 26 -9.96 -1.25 10.59
CA ASP A 26 -10.62 0.04 10.33
C ASP A 26 -9.72 0.96 9.49
N THR A 27 -8.42 0.99 9.79
CA THR A 27 -7.43 1.73 8.98
C THR A 27 -7.38 1.21 7.56
N ALA A 28 -7.29 -0.11 7.36
CA ALA A 28 -7.26 -0.71 6.03
C ALA A 28 -8.54 -0.40 5.22
N GLN A 29 -9.71 -0.45 5.88
CA GLN A 29 -10.98 -0.08 5.26
C GLN A 29 -11.01 1.39 4.85
N ALA A 30 -10.56 2.30 5.72
CA ALA A 30 -10.51 3.72 5.43
C ALA A 30 -9.53 4.04 4.28
N ILE A 31 -8.34 3.42 4.26
CA ILE A 31 -7.38 3.54 3.16
C ILE A 31 -8.00 3.04 1.84
N HIS A 32 -8.68 1.89 1.87
CA HIS A 32 -9.37 1.36 0.70
C HIS A 32 -10.46 2.32 0.20
N GLN A 33 -11.26 2.90 1.11
CA GLN A 33 -12.29 3.89 0.76
C GLN A 33 -11.69 5.16 0.16
N ALA A 34 -10.56 5.64 0.69
CA ALA A 34 -9.84 6.78 0.13
C ALA A 34 -9.30 6.47 -1.27
N ALA A 35 -8.75 5.26 -1.48
CA ALA A 35 -8.32 4.82 -2.81
C ALA A 35 -9.48 4.77 -3.81
N VAL A 36 -10.65 4.27 -3.39
CA VAL A 36 -11.87 4.25 -4.22
C VAL A 36 -12.35 5.66 -4.57
N SER A 37 -12.33 6.61 -3.63
CA SER A 37 -12.75 8.00 -3.89
C SER A 37 -11.77 8.74 -4.81
N LEU A 38 -10.50 8.35 -4.82
CA LEU A 38 -9.45 8.90 -5.68
C LEU A 38 -9.42 8.26 -7.08
N LEU A 39 -9.94 7.04 -7.26
CA LEU A 39 -9.94 6.32 -8.54
C LEU A 39 -10.42 7.15 -9.75
N PRO A 40 -11.50 7.97 -9.65
CA PRO A 40 -11.96 8.81 -10.76
C PRO A 40 -10.90 9.77 -11.32
N PHE A 41 -9.88 10.16 -10.54
CA PHE A 41 -8.77 10.97 -11.04
C PHE A 41 -7.97 10.20 -12.10
N LEU A 42 -7.57 8.96 -11.79
CA LEU A 42 -6.82 8.12 -12.74
C LEU A 42 -7.66 7.75 -13.97
N GLU A 43 -8.95 7.49 -13.78
CA GLU A 43 -9.89 7.20 -14.88
C GLU A 43 -10.01 8.35 -15.89
N GLN A 44 -9.87 9.58 -15.41
CA GLN A 44 -9.91 10.79 -16.22
C GLN A 44 -8.52 11.25 -16.70
N GLY A 45 -7.46 10.51 -16.37
CA GLY A 45 -6.07 10.91 -16.66
C GLY A 45 -5.64 12.18 -15.92
N LYS A 46 -6.25 12.47 -14.77
CA LYS A 46 -5.96 13.66 -13.94
C LYS A 46 -5.01 13.30 -12.81
N PRO A 47 -4.03 14.17 -12.49
CA PRO A 47 -3.13 13.93 -11.38
C PRO A 47 -3.88 14.06 -10.05
N ILE A 48 -3.60 13.15 -9.12
CA ILE A 48 -4.01 13.26 -7.73
C ILE A 48 -3.07 14.26 -7.06
N THR A 49 -3.61 15.36 -6.58
CA THR A 49 -2.81 16.35 -5.85
C THR A 49 -2.63 15.92 -4.38
N THR A 50 -1.58 16.40 -3.74
CA THR A 50 -1.38 16.24 -2.28
C THR A 50 -2.58 16.76 -1.48
N ALA A 51 -3.23 17.82 -1.96
CA ALA A 51 -4.44 18.36 -1.33
C ALA A 51 -5.63 17.39 -1.46
N ALA A 52 -5.88 16.86 -2.66
CA ALA A 52 -6.94 15.88 -2.88
C ALA A 52 -6.72 14.60 -2.07
N LEU A 53 -5.48 14.10 -2.00
CA LEU A 53 -5.10 12.97 -1.16
C LEU A 53 -5.37 13.26 0.31
N ARG A 54 -4.94 14.42 0.82
CA ARG A 54 -5.18 14.83 2.20
C ARG A 54 -6.67 14.90 2.52
N THR A 55 -7.48 15.44 1.61
CA THR A 55 -8.94 15.52 1.76
C THR A 55 -9.53 14.11 1.87
N ALA A 56 -9.22 13.21 0.92
CA ALA A 56 -9.73 11.84 0.94
C ALA A 56 -9.36 11.07 2.21
N MET A 57 -8.12 11.20 2.68
CA MET A 57 -7.67 10.60 3.94
C MET A 57 -8.38 11.19 5.15
N THR A 58 -8.56 12.51 5.19
CA THR A 58 -9.23 13.20 6.31
C THR A 58 -10.71 12.81 6.41
N GLU A 59 -11.39 12.69 5.27
CA GLU A 59 -12.81 12.31 5.21
C GLU A 59 -13.03 10.86 5.66
N THR A 60 -12.12 9.95 5.31
CA THR A 60 -12.25 8.51 5.61
C THR A 60 -11.79 8.15 7.02
N LEU A 61 -10.77 8.83 7.54
CA LEU A 61 -10.24 8.57 8.89
C LEU A 61 -10.83 9.52 9.95
N GLY A 62 -11.66 10.49 9.55
CA GLY A 62 -12.40 11.35 10.48
C GLY A 62 -11.61 12.49 11.10
N GLY A 63 -10.39 12.76 10.63
CA GLY A 63 -9.54 13.84 11.13
C GLY A 63 -8.23 13.99 10.35
N THR A 64 -7.45 15.01 10.68
CA THR A 64 -6.23 15.37 9.93
C THR A 64 -4.99 14.65 10.44
N ASP A 65 -3.94 14.58 9.61
CA ASP A 65 -2.61 14.11 10.03
C ASP A 65 -2.01 14.96 11.16
N ALA A 66 -2.24 16.27 11.15
CA ALA A 66 -1.80 17.19 12.21
C ALA A 66 -2.46 16.90 13.56
N GLN A 67 -3.65 16.31 13.56
CA GLN A 67 -4.36 15.83 14.75
C GLN A 67 -3.99 14.38 15.12
N GLY A 68 -3.13 13.72 14.34
CA GLY A 68 -2.68 12.36 14.58
C GLY A 68 -3.66 11.26 14.18
N PHE A 69 -4.69 11.56 13.40
CA PHE A 69 -5.67 10.55 12.95
C PHE A 69 -5.10 9.57 11.92
N TRP A 70 -4.08 10.00 11.19
CA TRP A 70 -3.38 9.19 10.20
C TRP A 70 -1.99 9.74 9.95
N VAL A 71 -1.11 8.90 9.41
CA VAL A 71 0.25 9.27 9.02
C VAL A 71 0.42 9.24 7.51
N TRP A 72 1.43 9.94 6.99
CA TRP A 72 1.71 9.96 5.54
C TRP A 72 1.91 8.57 4.93
N LYS A 73 2.25 7.59 5.75
CA LYS A 73 2.35 6.20 5.33
C LYS A 73 1.01 5.65 4.83
N ASP A 74 -0.08 5.90 5.55
CA ASP A 74 -1.43 5.47 5.19
C ASP A 74 -1.85 6.11 3.86
N ALA A 75 -1.52 7.39 3.68
CA ALA A 75 -1.79 8.12 2.45
C ALA A 75 -1.02 7.55 1.25
N TYR A 76 0.22 7.10 1.46
CA TYR A 76 1.00 6.41 0.43
C TYR A 76 0.44 5.01 0.10
N GLU A 77 -0.10 4.29 1.09
CA GLU A 77 -0.83 3.04 0.83
C GLU A 77 -2.08 3.28 -0.01
N ALA A 78 -2.81 4.38 0.22
CA ALA A 78 -3.94 4.77 -0.62
C ALA A 78 -3.54 5.06 -2.08
N LEU A 79 -2.37 5.66 -2.30
CA LEU A 79 -1.83 5.92 -3.64
C LEU A 79 -1.42 4.64 -4.40
N GLU A 80 -0.89 3.63 -3.70
CA GLU A 80 -0.64 2.33 -4.31
C GLU A 80 -1.96 1.58 -4.56
N ALA A 81 -2.90 1.64 -3.62
CA ALA A 81 -4.19 0.98 -3.73
C ALA A 81 -5.02 1.54 -4.91
N VAL A 82 -5.02 2.85 -5.13
CA VAL A 82 -5.74 3.44 -6.28
C VAL A 82 -5.14 3.00 -7.62
N GLN A 83 -3.83 2.82 -7.71
CA GLN A 83 -3.17 2.27 -8.90
C GLN A 83 -3.53 0.79 -9.10
N ALA A 84 -3.54 -0.01 -8.03
CA ALA A 84 -3.99 -1.41 -8.09
C ALA A 84 -5.44 -1.51 -8.57
N LEU A 85 -6.36 -0.74 -7.98
CA LEU A 85 -7.77 -0.67 -8.39
C LEU A 85 -7.93 -0.27 -9.86
N PHE A 86 -7.18 0.75 -10.30
CA PHE A 86 -7.17 1.20 -11.69
C PHE A 86 -6.73 0.06 -12.63
N LEU A 87 -5.66 -0.65 -12.31
CA LEU A 87 -5.18 -1.75 -13.15
C LEU A 87 -6.07 -2.98 -13.13
N ARG A 88 -6.70 -3.31 -12.00
CA ARG A 88 -7.70 -4.39 -11.98
C ARG A 88 -8.87 -4.09 -12.93
N ARG A 89 -9.23 -2.81 -13.08
CA ARG A 89 -10.31 -2.36 -13.96
C ARG A 89 -9.89 -2.19 -15.42
N PHE A 90 -8.73 -1.58 -15.68
CA PHE A 90 -8.31 -1.15 -17.02
C PHE A 90 -7.08 -1.86 -17.56
N GLY A 91 -6.35 -2.60 -16.73
CA GLY A 91 -5.14 -3.34 -17.09
C GLY A 91 -5.32 -4.25 -18.31
N PRO A 92 -6.34 -5.14 -18.34
CA PRO A 92 -6.59 -5.98 -19.52
C PRO A 92 -6.76 -5.18 -20.82
N ALA A 93 -7.48 -4.06 -20.76
CA ALA A 93 -7.71 -3.20 -21.93
C ALA A 93 -6.45 -2.41 -22.34
N ILE A 94 -5.64 -1.97 -21.38
CA ILE A 94 -4.34 -1.34 -21.64
C ILE A 94 -3.43 -2.33 -22.36
N LEU A 95 -3.32 -3.55 -21.85
CA LEU A 95 -2.47 -4.58 -22.47
C LEU A 95 -2.98 -4.98 -23.85
N SER A 96 -4.29 -5.21 -24.02
CA SER A 96 -4.84 -5.62 -25.31
C SER A 96 -4.75 -4.56 -26.40
N ARG A 97 -4.67 -3.27 -26.02
CA ARG A 97 -4.60 -2.14 -26.97
C ARG A 97 -3.18 -1.60 -27.16
N SER A 98 -2.22 -2.06 -26.38
CA SER A 98 -0.82 -1.66 -26.52
C SER A 98 -0.20 -2.39 -27.71
N ALA A 99 0.43 -1.65 -28.62
CA ALA A 99 1.06 -2.23 -29.81
C ALA A 99 2.33 -3.05 -29.49
N SER A 100 2.94 -2.82 -28.31
CA SER A 100 4.13 -3.52 -27.85
C SER A 100 4.25 -3.45 -26.31
N PRO A 101 5.13 -4.26 -25.69
CA PRO A 101 5.43 -4.15 -24.25
C PRO A 101 5.96 -2.77 -23.84
N GLU A 102 6.71 -2.08 -24.70
CA GLU A 102 7.21 -0.72 -24.44
C GLU A 102 6.08 0.31 -24.43
N ALA A 103 5.07 0.12 -25.30
CA ALA A 103 3.87 0.96 -25.29
C ALA A 103 3.05 0.74 -24.01
N ALA A 104 2.91 -0.51 -23.57
CA ALA A 104 2.28 -0.84 -22.29
C ALA A 104 3.05 -0.24 -21.11
N LEU A 105 4.37 -0.37 -21.07
CA LEU A 105 5.23 0.26 -20.06
C LEU A 105 5.09 1.78 -20.05
N THR A 106 4.96 2.41 -21.22
CA THR A 106 4.71 3.85 -21.32
C THR A 106 3.39 4.23 -20.66
N MET A 107 2.34 3.43 -20.82
CA MET A 107 1.07 3.63 -20.11
C MET A 107 1.22 3.44 -18.59
N MET A 108 1.98 2.44 -18.15
CA MET A 108 2.26 2.23 -16.70
C MET A 108 3.00 3.42 -16.09
N LYS A 109 3.99 3.97 -16.80
CA LYS A 109 4.71 5.20 -16.38
C LYS A 109 3.76 6.39 -16.26
N ARG A 110 2.89 6.60 -17.26
CA ARG A 110 1.90 7.68 -17.22
C ARG A 110 0.97 7.55 -16.01
N VAL A 111 0.49 6.34 -15.70
CA VAL A 111 -0.35 6.11 -14.51
C VAL A 111 0.42 6.42 -13.22
N ALA A 112 1.67 5.96 -13.11
CA ALA A 112 2.51 6.23 -11.94
C ALA A 112 2.83 7.73 -11.77
N GLU A 113 2.92 8.49 -12.86
CA GLU A 113 3.13 9.95 -12.83
C GLU A 113 1.88 10.73 -12.39
N LEU A 114 0.69 10.12 -12.38
CA LEU A 114 -0.54 10.75 -11.88
C LEU A 114 -0.65 10.72 -10.35
N VAL A 115 0.21 10.00 -9.64
CA VAL A 115 0.21 9.97 -8.17
C VAL A 115 1.42 10.73 -7.59
N PRO A 116 1.27 11.40 -6.43
CA PRO A 116 2.40 12.03 -5.75
C PRO A 116 3.50 11.02 -5.39
N ALA A 117 4.77 11.41 -5.53
CA ALA A 117 5.90 10.60 -5.11
C ALA A 117 5.95 10.44 -3.58
N HIS A 118 6.40 9.26 -3.13
CA HIS A 118 6.59 8.96 -1.71
C HIS A 118 7.86 9.65 -1.19
N THR A 119 7.69 10.84 -0.61
CA THR A 119 8.82 11.71 -0.20
C THR A 119 9.14 11.65 1.30
N ARG A 120 8.30 10.98 2.11
CA ARG A 120 8.47 10.82 3.56
C ARG A 120 8.65 9.35 3.90
N ARG A 121 9.54 9.05 4.85
CA ARG A 121 9.70 7.69 5.40
C ARG A 121 9.08 7.67 6.80
N SER A 122 8.21 6.71 7.10
CA SER A 122 7.71 6.47 8.46
C SER A 122 8.64 5.52 9.23
N ASP A 123 8.58 5.56 10.56
CA ASP A 123 9.35 4.68 11.44
C ASP A 123 9.03 3.21 11.17
N GLU A 124 7.75 2.87 10.98
CA GLU A 124 7.32 1.51 10.59
C GLU A 124 7.93 1.09 9.25
N SER A 125 7.93 1.97 8.24
CA SER A 125 8.52 1.65 6.93
C SER A 125 10.01 1.37 7.04
N GLN A 126 10.71 2.08 7.92
CA GLN A 126 12.14 1.86 8.15
C GLN A 126 12.36 0.54 8.91
N ALA A 127 11.61 0.30 9.99
CA ALA A 127 11.74 -0.88 10.83
C ALA A 127 11.45 -2.17 10.04
N MET A 128 10.42 -2.16 9.20
CA MET A 128 9.99 -3.30 8.40
C MET A 128 10.59 -3.33 6.98
N GLN A 129 11.54 -2.44 6.66
CA GLN A 129 12.18 -2.32 5.34
C GLN A 129 11.18 -2.26 4.17
N GLN A 130 10.06 -1.58 4.38
CA GLN A 130 8.96 -1.55 3.44
C GLN A 130 9.26 -0.59 2.28
N LEU A 131 9.83 -1.12 1.20
CA LEU A 131 10.04 -0.41 -0.05
C LEU A 131 8.86 -0.66 -0.99
N SER A 132 8.32 0.40 -1.58
CA SER A 132 7.34 0.27 -2.66
C SER A 132 7.99 -0.42 -3.86
N THR A 133 7.25 -1.30 -4.54
CA THR A 133 7.58 -1.73 -5.90
C THR A 133 6.77 -0.84 -6.85
N PRO A 134 7.36 0.25 -7.40
CA PRO A 134 6.62 1.20 -8.21
C PRO A 134 6.04 0.52 -9.45
N LEU A 135 4.87 0.97 -9.87
CA LEU A 135 4.10 0.31 -10.93
C LEU A 135 4.90 -0.02 -12.21
N PRO A 136 5.77 0.86 -12.75
CA PRO A 136 6.55 0.53 -13.94
C PRO A 136 7.51 -0.65 -13.73
N LEU A 137 8.09 -0.79 -12.53
CA LEU A 137 8.98 -1.91 -12.20
C LEU A 137 8.19 -3.20 -11.97
N ALA A 138 7.01 -3.11 -11.35
CA ALA A 138 6.11 -4.24 -11.20
C ALA A 138 5.72 -4.83 -12.58
N PHE A 139 5.38 -3.97 -13.54
CA PHE A 139 5.08 -4.39 -14.91
C PHE A 139 6.28 -5.07 -15.59
N VAL A 140 7.47 -4.47 -15.52
CA VAL A 140 8.68 -5.06 -16.12
C VAL A 140 9.00 -6.42 -15.49
N THR A 141 8.82 -6.55 -14.18
CA THR A 141 9.06 -7.81 -13.46
C THR A 141 8.10 -8.90 -13.94
N ALA A 142 6.79 -8.60 -13.99
CA ALA A 142 5.79 -9.54 -14.49
C ALA A 142 6.02 -9.94 -15.95
N HIS A 143 6.43 -8.98 -16.79
CA HIS A 143 6.76 -9.24 -18.19
C HIS A 143 8.02 -10.11 -18.34
N ALA A 144 9.08 -9.80 -17.59
CA ALA A 144 10.35 -10.56 -17.61
C ALA A 144 10.18 -11.99 -17.09
N ALA A 145 9.31 -12.18 -16.10
CA ALA A 145 8.95 -13.50 -15.60
C ALA A 145 8.06 -14.31 -16.56
N ALA A 146 7.59 -13.70 -17.67
CA ALA A 146 6.70 -14.31 -18.66
C ALA A 146 5.44 -14.94 -18.04
N ILE A 147 4.87 -14.28 -17.03
CA ILE A 147 3.71 -14.78 -16.28
C ILE A 147 2.53 -15.06 -17.23
N SER A 148 1.90 -16.20 -17.02
CA SER A 148 0.83 -16.76 -17.83
C SER A 148 -0.26 -17.40 -16.97
N ALA A 149 -1.36 -17.80 -17.61
CA ALA A 149 -2.49 -18.41 -16.93
C ALA A 149 -2.20 -19.81 -16.34
N SER A 150 -1.09 -20.46 -16.74
CA SER A 150 -0.67 -21.74 -16.15
C SER A 150 0.15 -21.58 -14.87
N ASP A 151 0.51 -20.36 -14.50
CA ASP A 151 1.41 -20.12 -13.39
C ASP A 151 0.66 -19.98 -12.05
N LEU A 152 1.35 -20.39 -10.99
CA LEU A 152 1.04 -20.03 -9.61
C LEU A 152 2.09 -19.02 -9.15
N VAL A 153 1.66 -17.80 -8.86
CA VAL A 153 2.53 -16.69 -8.47
C VAL A 153 2.38 -16.45 -6.97
N LEU A 154 3.50 -16.62 -6.25
CA LEU A 154 3.63 -16.25 -4.85
C LEU A 154 4.25 -14.86 -4.74
N GLU A 155 3.58 -13.95 -4.04
CA GLU A 155 4.19 -12.72 -3.56
C GLU A 155 4.45 -12.79 -2.05
N PRO A 156 5.71 -13.06 -1.65
CA PRO A 156 6.05 -13.28 -0.25
C PRO A 156 5.98 -12.01 0.60
N SER A 157 6.04 -10.83 -0.01
CA SER A 157 5.87 -9.53 0.65
C SER A 157 5.11 -8.61 -0.30
N ALA A 158 3.84 -8.91 -0.48
CA ALA A 158 3.02 -8.34 -1.55
C ALA A 158 2.79 -6.82 -1.43
N GLY A 159 2.97 -6.23 -0.24
CA GLY A 159 2.64 -4.83 -0.01
C GLY A 159 1.17 -4.57 -0.33
N ILE A 160 0.93 -3.68 -1.29
CA ILE A 160 -0.42 -3.34 -1.79
C ILE A 160 -0.78 -4.09 -3.10
N GLY A 161 0.09 -5.00 -3.56
CA GLY A 161 -0.20 -5.91 -4.68
C GLY A 161 -0.05 -5.27 -6.07
N LEU A 162 0.88 -4.32 -6.24
CA LEU A 162 1.17 -3.73 -7.56
C LEU A 162 1.84 -4.72 -8.53
N LEU A 163 2.56 -5.73 -8.04
CA LEU A 163 2.98 -6.87 -8.87
C LEU A 163 1.80 -7.84 -9.06
N ALA A 164 1.00 -8.06 -8.02
CA ALA A 164 -0.04 -9.08 -8.01
C ALA A 164 -1.13 -8.80 -9.03
N VAL A 165 -1.47 -7.52 -9.24
CA VAL A 165 -2.43 -7.11 -10.25
C VAL A 165 -1.99 -7.47 -11.67
N HIS A 166 -0.68 -7.52 -11.97
CA HIS A 166 -0.20 -7.96 -13.28
C HIS A 166 -0.35 -9.47 -13.46
N ALA A 167 -0.06 -10.25 -12.42
CA ALA A 167 -0.29 -11.69 -12.42
C ALA A 167 -1.80 -12.04 -12.49
N GLU A 168 -2.66 -11.31 -11.76
CA GLU A 168 -4.13 -11.42 -11.88
C GLU A 168 -4.59 -11.11 -13.31
N THR A 169 -4.03 -10.05 -13.92
CA THR A 169 -4.34 -9.66 -15.31
C THR A 169 -3.94 -10.74 -16.31
N ALA A 170 -2.81 -11.41 -16.08
CA ALA A 170 -2.36 -12.57 -16.85
C ALA A 170 -3.17 -13.85 -16.58
N ARG A 171 -4.15 -13.79 -15.66
CA ARG A 171 -4.99 -14.91 -15.19
C ARG A 171 -4.22 -16.01 -14.48
N ALA A 172 -3.04 -15.68 -13.94
CA ALA A 172 -2.30 -16.58 -13.08
C ALA A 172 -3.06 -16.81 -11.77
N SER A 173 -2.82 -17.96 -11.13
CA SER A 173 -3.26 -18.17 -9.75
C SER A 173 -2.34 -17.40 -8.80
N LEU A 174 -2.90 -16.85 -7.72
CA LEU A 174 -2.17 -15.99 -6.78
C LEU A 174 -2.12 -16.62 -5.38
N VAL A 175 -0.97 -16.49 -4.74
CA VAL A 175 -0.78 -16.67 -3.30
C VAL A 175 -0.13 -15.41 -2.76
N LEU A 176 -0.79 -14.75 -1.81
CA LEU A 176 -0.32 -13.46 -1.30
C LEU A 176 0.09 -13.61 0.17
N ASN A 177 1.23 -13.02 0.52
CA ASN A 177 1.71 -12.91 1.89
C ASN A 177 2.10 -11.46 2.20
N GLU A 178 1.66 -10.97 3.35
CA GLU A 178 2.05 -9.65 3.85
C GLU A 178 2.09 -9.66 5.38
N LEU A 179 3.24 -9.28 5.94
CA LEU A 179 3.47 -9.34 7.38
C LEU A 179 2.74 -8.22 8.12
N ALA A 180 2.75 -7.00 7.56
CA ALA A 180 2.14 -5.83 8.16
C ALA A 180 0.61 -5.96 8.21
N VAL A 181 0.03 -5.83 9.40
CA VAL A 181 -1.40 -6.11 9.68
C VAL A 181 -2.30 -5.29 8.75
N THR A 182 -2.13 -3.97 8.72
CA THR A 182 -2.95 -3.05 7.93
C THR A 182 -2.87 -3.37 6.44
N ARG A 183 -1.66 -3.62 5.92
CA ARG A 183 -1.46 -3.97 4.51
C ARG A 183 -2.07 -5.32 4.15
N ALA A 184 -1.96 -6.32 5.01
CA ALA A 184 -2.58 -7.63 4.78
C ALA A 184 -4.11 -7.51 4.68
N HIS A 185 -4.74 -6.73 5.57
CA HIS A 185 -6.18 -6.44 5.49
C HIS A 185 -6.54 -5.66 4.23
N LEU A 186 -5.77 -4.62 3.89
CA LEU A 186 -5.98 -3.82 2.67
C LEU A 186 -5.82 -4.68 1.40
N LEU A 187 -4.82 -5.55 1.36
CA LEU A 187 -4.59 -6.49 0.27
C LEU A 187 -5.77 -7.47 0.14
N GLY A 188 -6.34 -7.93 1.25
CA GLY A 188 -7.56 -8.75 1.25
C GLY A 188 -8.79 -8.00 0.68
N LEU A 189 -8.90 -6.69 0.91
CA LEU A 189 -9.92 -5.85 0.28
C LEU A 189 -9.67 -5.67 -1.23
N LEU A 190 -8.40 -5.51 -1.62
CA LEU A 190 -7.98 -5.33 -3.02
C LEU A 190 -8.04 -6.61 -3.84
N PHE A 191 -7.89 -7.79 -3.24
CA PHE A 191 -7.91 -9.09 -3.91
C PHE A 191 -8.85 -10.07 -3.18
N PRO A 192 -10.18 -9.81 -3.15
CA PRO A 192 -11.13 -10.52 -2.28
C PRO A 192 -11.32 -12.02 -2.60
N ARG A 193 -10.77 -12.50 -3.71
CA ARG A 193 -10.82 -13.91 -4.12
C ARG A 193 -9.50 -14.65 -3.86
N VAL A 194 -8.51 -13.97 -3.29
CA VAL A 194 -7.17 -14.51 -3.07
C VAL A 194 -6.91 -14.52 -1.57
N PRO A 195 -6.57 -15.67 -0.97
CA PRO A 195 -6.21 -15.71 0.44
C PRO A 195 -4.92 -14.92 0.68
N VAL A 196 -4.89 -14.14 1.76
CA VAL A 196 -3.71 -13.40 2.22
C VAL A 196 -3.20 -14.04 3.51
N SER A 197 -1.98 -14.53 3.46
CA SER A 197 -1.24 -15.04 4.61
C SER A 197 -0.35 -13.94 5.22
N ARG A 198 0.18 -14.18 6.43
CA ARG A 198 0.93 -13.18 7.22
C ARG A 198 2.21 -13.75 7.83
N HIS A 199 2.81 -14.71 7.14
CA HIS A 199 4.07 -15.33 7.53
C HIS A 199 5.23 -14.35 7.41
N ASP A 200 6.26 -14.53 8.23
CA ASP A 200 7.54 -13.88 7.99
C ASP A 200 8.15 -14.44 6.70
N ALA A 201 8.34 -13.58 5.71
CA ALA A 201 8.85 -13.96 4.40
C ALA A 201 10.26 -14.56 4.46
N ALA A 202 11.04 -14.28 5.52
CA ALA A 202 12.36 -14.87 5.72
C ALA A 202 12.33 -16.39 5.93
N HIS A 203 11.17 -16.94 6.31
CA HIS A 203 10.96 -18.37 6.60
C HIS A 203 9.81 -18.94 5.76
N ILE A 204 9.49 -18.29 4.61
CA ILE A 204 8.30 -18.65 3.85
C ILE A 204 8.38 -20.06 3.24
N ASP A 205 9.58 -20.55 2.97
CA ASP A 205 9.84 -21.91 2.49
C ASP A 205 9.46 -22.99 3.51
N GLU A 206 9.37 -22.65 4.81
CA GLU A 206 8.86 -23.54 5.85
C GLU A 206 7.32 -23.66 5.84
N HIS A 207 6.65 -22.83 5.04
CA HIS A 207 5.19 -22.74 4.94
C HIS A 207 4.65 -23.15 3.55
N LEU A 208 5.53 -23.53 2.61
CA LEU A 208 5.20 -23.92 1.23
C LEU A 208 5.15 -25.44 1.02
#